data_AF-A0AB33U2J2-F1
#
_entry.id   AF-A0AB33U2J2-F1
#
_cell.length_a   1.000
_cell.length_b   1.000
_cell.length_c   1.000
_cell.angle_alpha   90.00
_cell.angle_beta   90.00
_cell.angle_gamma   90.00
#
_symmetry.space_group_name_H-M   'P 1'
#
loop_
_entity.id
_entity.type
_entity.pdbx_description
1 polymer ?
#
loop_
_entity_poly.entity_id
_entity_poly.type
_entity_poly.pdbx_seq_one_letter_code
_entity_poly.pdbx_strand_id
1 'polypeptide(L)'
;MKKKDITKIVIIAIVILFVIPFFINFSFKTYSIRFLVAEWSAGDLLSFYGAVLGALITLIGLIVTLNYQSKQARKDDEIKYKPILKLKSVETEYNGFMGRRELKILFPYHSFNGDEFKVQKENYFYKQMEETSDFHLIFQNKGRGEAIEVSLDCAEIKEVDWDQSSHLYIGTSVPLSLGEILVDESADIIISLPNFLFLKEGQINNHIWIYLTVSYDDMFLRNRRTLKILSDFQIIPRTKAPAPYFYKEGFEYYEVEVLYMGSQQIKEDSGQ
;
A
#
# COMPACT_ATOMS: atom_id res chain seq x y z
N MET A 1 -32.45 -0.75 8.50
CA MET A 1 -33.47 -0.49 9.54
C MET A 1 -34.39 -1.69 9.65
N LYS A 2 -34.63 -2.24 10.85
CA LYS A 2 -35.51 -3.39 11.02
C LYS A 2 -36.97 -2.91 10.97
N LYS A 3 -37.91 -3.76 10.50
CA LYS A 3 -39.34 -3.42 10.36
C LYS A 3 -39.96 -2.83 11.64
N LYS A 4 -39.48 -3.26 12.81
CA LYS A 4 -39.92 -2.77 14.13
C LYS A 4 -39.49 -1.32 14.44
N ASP A 5 -38.41 -0.82 13.84
CA ASP A 5 -37.91 0.55 14.08
C ASP A 5 -38.75 1.56 13.30
N ILE A 6 -39.18 1.19 12.09
CA ILE A 6 -40.05 2.02 11.24
C ILE A 6 -41.41 2.25 11.92
N THR A 7 -42.02 1.20 12.46
CA THR A 7 -43.32 1.31 13.16
C THR A 7 -43.26 2.25 14.36
N LYS A 8 -42.17 2.24 15.13
CA LYS A 8 -41.98 3.16 16.27
C LYS A 8 -41.85 4.62 15.83
N ILE A 9 -41.09 4.88 14.78
CA ILE A 9 -40.91 6.23 14.23
C ILE A 9 -42.25 6.81 13.76
N VAL A 10 -43.06 5.99 13.07
CA VAL A 10 -44.39 6.41 12.59
C VAL A 10 -45.32 6.75 13.76
N ILE A 11 -45.35 5.94 14.82
CA ILE A 11 -46.18 6.22 16.01
C ILE A 11 -45.75 7.53 16.68
N ILE A 12 -44.45 7.75 16.86
CA ILE A 12 -43.90 8.98 17.45
C ILE A 12 -44.29 10.20 16.59
N ALA A 13 -44.18 10.10 15.26
CA ALA A 13 -44.58 11.18 14.35
C ALA A 13 -46.07 11.50 14.48
N ILE A 14 -46.96 10.49 14.60
CA ILE A 14 -48.40 10.71 14.80
C ILE A 14 -48.68 11.43 16.12
N VAL A 15 -48.03 11.03 17.21
CA VAL A 15 -48.20 11.69 18.52
C VAL A 15 -47.79 13.16 18.45
N ILE A 16 -46.63 13.42 17.85
CA ILE A 16 -46.08 14.77 17.72
C ILE A 16 -46.99 15.64 16.83
N LEU A 17 -47.46 15.14 15.68
CA LEU A 17 -48.20 15.94 14.72
C LEU A 17 -49.69 16.11 15.04
N PHE A 18 -50.32 15.17 15.74
CA PHE A 18 -51.78 15.18 15.97
C PHE A 18 -52.15 15.24 17.44
N VAL A 19 -51.49 14.46 18.29
CA VAL A 19 -51.88 14.31 19.69
C VAL A 19 -51.48 15.55 20.50
N ILE A 20 -50.26 16.06 20.32
CA ILE A 20 -49.79 17.26 21.02
C ILE A 20 -50.64 18.51 20.65
N PRO A 21 -50.88 18.84 19.37
CA PRO A 21 -51.77 19.95 19.00
C PRO A 21 -53.19 19.81 19.54
N PHE A 22 -53.74 18.59 19.54
CA PHE A 22 -55.06 18.33 20.09
C PHE A 22 -55.12 18.63 21.60
N PHE A 23 -54.12 18.19 22.37
CA PHE A 23 -54.04 18.48 23.79
C PHE A 23 -53.78 19.96 24.09
N ILE A 24 -52.96 20.65 23.27
CA ILE A 24 -52.78 22.10 23.39
C ILE A 24 -54.16 22.78 23.26
N ASN A 25 -54.90 22.52 22.19
CA ASN A 25 -56.23 23.09 21.98
C ASN A 25 -57.23 22.75 23.10
N PHE A 26 -57.21 21.51 23.60
CA PHE A 26 -58.10 21.10 24.70
C PHE A 26 -57.76 21.80 26.04
N SER A 27 -56.47 22.02 26.30
CA SER A 27 -55.99 22.67 27.53
C SER A 27 -56.48 24.11 27.65
N PHE A 28 -56.59 24.84 26.52
CA PHE A 28 -57.14 26.20 26.50
C PHE A 28 -58.66 26.29 26.61
N LYS A 29 -59.40 25.19 26.41
CA LYS A 29 -60.87 25.15 26.56
C LYS A 29 -61.34 24.84 27.98
N THR A 30 -60.44 24.40 28.86
CA THR A 30 -60.78 23.99 30.23
C THR A 30 -60.62 25.18 31.19
N TYR A 31 -61.61 25.41 32.08
CA TYR A 31 -61.60 26.53 33.02
C TYR A 31 -60.46 26.37 34.04
N SER A 32 -59.52 27.32 34.06
CA SER A 32 -58.32 27.26 34.91
C SER A 32 -58.44 28.19 36.12
N ILE A 33 -57.79 27.82 37.23
CA ILE A 33 -57.72 28.62 38.46
C ILE A 33 -56.89 29.89 38.17
N ARG A 34 -57.23 31.03 38.78
CA ARG A 34 -56.69 32.39 38.48
C ARG A 34 -55.16 32.51 38.35
N PHE A 35 -54.39 31.58 38.92
CA PHE A 35 -52.92 31.53 38.88
C PHE A 35 -52.33 30.78 37.67
N LEU A 36 -53.13 29.92 37.01
CA LEU A 36 -52.75 29.08 35.87
C LEU A 36 -53.48 29.52 34.58
N VAL A 37 -53.90 30.78 34.52
CA VAL A 37 -54.49 31.37 33.31
C VAL A 37 -53.36 31.66 32.34
N ALA A 38 -53.38 31.02 31.18
CA ALA A 38 -52.39 31.26 30.15
C ALA A 38 -52.55 32.69 29.57
N GLU A 39 -51.45 33.44 29.52
CA GLU A 39 -51.40 34.77 28.91
C GLU A 39 -51.34 34.71 27.37
N TRP A 40 -51.04 33.53 26.82
CA TRP A 40 -50.92 33.27 25.40
C TRP A 40 -52.24 32.72 24.86
N SER A 41 -52.57 32.99 23.60
CA SER A 41 -53.69 32.29 22.97
C SER A 41 -53.29 30.86 22.56
N ALA A 42 -54.28 29.98 22.40
CA ALA A 42 -54.04 28.64 21.86
C ALA A 42 -53.35 28.68 20.49
N GLY A 43 -53.65 29.70 19.68
CA GLY A 43 -53.05 29.92 18.37
C GLY A 43 -51.57 30.31 18.47
N ASP A 44 -51.21 31.15 19.44
CA ASP A 44 -49.81 31.59 19.65
C ASP A 44 -48.93 30.42 20.09
N LEU A 45 -49.39 29.63 21.05
CA LEU A 45 -48.65 28.46 21.53
C LEU A 45 -48.51 27.38 20.45
N LEU A 46 -49.58 27.15 19.67
CA LEU A 46 -49.55 26.19 18.57
C LEU A 46 -48.61 26.64 17.44
N SER A 47 -48.58 27.95 17.14
CA SER A 47 -47.67 28.52 16.14
C SER A 47 -46.21 28.43 16.57
N PHE A 48 -45.91 28.73 17.85
CA PHE A 48 -44.57 28.55 18.42
C PHE A 48 -44.13 27.08 18.36
N TYR A 49 -45.02 26.14 18.73
CA TYR A 49 -44.75 24.71 18.65
C TYR A 49 -44.41 24.27 17.21
N GLY A 50 -45.22 24.68 16.24
CA GLY A 50 -44.98 24.40 14.82
C GLY A 50 -43.64 24.98 14.34
N ALA A 51 -43.29 26.20 14.76
CA ALA A 51 -42.04 26.85 14.40
C ALA A 51 -40.81 26.11 14.98
N VAL A 52 -40.84 25.74 16.27
CA VAL A 52 -39.75 24.99 16.91
C VAL A 52 -39.58 23.61 16.28
N LEU A 53 -40.68 22.91 16.02
CA LEU A 53 -40.66 21.60 15.37
C LEU A 53 -40.13 21.69 13.94
N GLY A 54 -40.58 22.67 13.17
CA GLY A 54 -40.10 22.92 11.80
C GLY A 54 -38.60 23.23 11.76
N ALA A 55 -38.13 24.06 12.71
CA ALA A 55 -36.71 24.35 12.87
C ALA A 55 -35.90 23.08 13.21
N LEU A 56 -36.39 22.24 14.12
CA LEU A 56 -35.74 20.99 14.51
C LEU A 56 -35.64 19.99 13.35
N ILE A 57 -36.72 19.79 12.60
CA ILE A 57 -36.73 18.92 11.42
C ILE A 57 -35.74 19.44 10.37
N THR A 58 -35.73 20.75 10.12
CA THR A 58 -34.81 21.37 9.16
C THR A 58 -33.36 21.15 9.58
N LEU A 59 -33.03 21.33 10.87
CA LEU A 59 -31.69 21.09 11.40
C LEU A 59 -31.26 19.62 11.23
N ILE A 60 -32.13 18.67 11.57
CA ILE A 60 -31.86 17.24 11.38
C ILE A 60 -31.65 16.92 9.89
N GLY A 61 -32.51 17.46 9.02
CA GLY A 61 -32.41 17.30 7.57
C GLY A 61 -31.08 17.82 7.02
N LEU A 62 -30.63 18.98 7.50
CA LEU A 62 -29.34 19.56 7.14
C LEU A 62 -28.17 18.66 7.56
N ILE A 63 -28.16 18.19 8.83
CA ILE A 63 -27.10 17.31 9.35
C ILE A 63 -27.02 16.00 8.53
N VAL A 64 -28.16 15.37 8.25
CA VAL A 64 -28.22 14.14 7.44
C VAL A 64 -27.71 14.40 6.03
N THR A 65 -28.14 15.51 5.41
CA THR A 65 -27.75 15.87 4.04
C THR A 65 -26.25 16.15 3.95
N LEU A 66 -25.68 16.94 4.86
CA LEU A 66 -24.24 17.24 4.88
C LEU A 66 -23.41 15.97 5.09
N ASN A 67 -23.82 15.09 5.99
CA ASN A 67 -23.12 13.82 6.21
C ASN A 67 -23.20 12.91 4.98
N TYR A 68 -24.36 12.84 4.33
CA TYR A 68 -24.53 12.06 3.10
C TYR A 68 -23.68 12.62 1.97
N GLN A 69 -23.72 13.93 1.74
CA GLN A 69 -22.94 14.62 0.71
C GLN A 69 -21.44 14.47 0.95
N SER A 70 -20.97 14.66 2.19
CA SER A 70 -19.56 14.46 2.55
C SER A 70 -19.11 13.03 2.28
N LYS A 71 -19.92 12.03 2.66
CA LYS A 71 -19.61 10.62 2.40
C LYS A 71 -19.61 10.28 0.92
N GLN A 72 -20.53 10.86 0.15
CA GLN A 72 -20.60 10.65 -1.30
C GLN A 72 -19.40 11.30 -2.00
N ALA A 73 -19.10 12.56 -1.67
CA ALA A 73 -17.94 13.27 -2.19
C ALA A 73 -16.65 12.49 -1.93
N ARG A 74 -16.49 11.93 -0.73
CA ARG A 74 -15.32 11.10 -0.41
C ARG A 74 -15.19 9.87 -1.32
N LYS A 75 -16.30 9.17 -1.60
CA LYS A 75 -16.30 8.00 -2.51
C LYS A 75 -15.98 8.40 -3.94
N ASP A 76 -16.51 9.55 -4.38
CA ASP A 76 -16.26 10.06 -5.72
C ASP A 76 -14.78 10.47 -5.87
N ASP A 77 -14.20 11.10 -4.83
CA ASP A 77 -12.78 11.44 -4.75
C ASP A 77 -11.89 10.19 -4.76
N GLU A 78 -12.23 9.14 -4.01
CA GLU A 78 -11.52 7.85 -3.99
C GLU A 78 -11.42 7.20 -5.38
N ILE A 79 -12.39 7.46 -6.26
CA ILE A 79 -12.40 6.96 -7.65
C ILE A 79 -11.67 7.93 -8.58
N LYS A 80 -11.90 9.23 -8.41
CA LYS A 80 -11.37 10.29 -9.26
C LYS A 80 -9.85 10.42 -9.11
N TYR A 81 -9.35 10.31 -7.89
CA TYR A 81 -7.94 10.49 -7.56
C TYR A 81 -7.23 9.17 -7.25
N LYS A 82 -7.75 8.05 -7.76
CA LYS A 82 -7.18 6.71 -7.51
C LYS A 82 -5.81 6.56 -8.19
N PRO A 83 -4.68 6.46 -7.46
CA PRO A 83 -3.41 6.05 -8.06
C PRO A 83 -3.42 4.54 -8.35
N ILE A 84 -2.70 4.13 -9.40
CA ILE A 84 -2.52 2.72 -9.75
C ILE A 84 -1.09 2.54 -10.23
N LEU A 85 -0.20 2.08 -9.35
CA LEU A 85 1.15 1.70 -9.74
C LEU A 85 1.14 0.32 -10.42
N LYS A 86 1.90 0.20 -11.52
CA LYS A 86 2.13 -1.04 -12.24
C LYS A 86 3.59 -1.14 -12.66
N LEU A 87 4.12 -2.37 -12.69
CA LEU A 87 5.37 -2.65 -13.39
C LEU A 87 5.13 -2.49 -14.89
N LYS A 88 5.84 -1.57 -15.52
CA LYS A 88 5.74 -1.24 -16.94
C LYS A 88 6.70 -2.09 -17.77
N SER A 89 7.97 -2.10 -17.38
CA SER A 89 9.06 -2.81 -18.05
C SER A 89 10.15 -3.17 -17.06
N VAL A 90 11.00 -4.12 -17.46
CA VAL A 90 12.29 -4.40 -16.84
C VAL A 90 13.35 -4.28 -17.91
N GLU A 91 14.31 -3.39 -17.69
CA GLU A 91 15.32 -3.01 -18.68
C GLU A 91 16.72 -3.20 -18.07
N THR A 92 17.72 -3.57 -18.87
CA THR A 92 19.12 -3.71 -18.40
C THR A 92 19.87 -2.39 -18.39
N GLU A 93 19.38 -1.42 -19.17
CA GLU A 93 19.91 -0.05 -19.20
C GLU A 93 18.72 0.90 -19.29
N TYR A 94 18.67 1.90 -18.39
CA TYR A 94 17.63 2.92 -18.44
C TYR A 94 18.19 4.34 -18.30
N ASN A 95 17.98 5.14 -19.35
CA ASN A 95 18.51 6.51 -19.47
C ASN A 95 17.56 7.61 -18.98
N GLY A 96 16.40 7.26 -18.42
CA GLY A 96 15.45 8.26 -17.92
C GLY A 96 15.89 8.88 -16.59
N PHE A 97 15.63 10.18 -16.43
CA PHE A 97 15.79 10.89 -15.17
C PHE A 97 14.54 10.67 -14.30
N MET A 98 14.63 9.79 -13.30
CA MET A 98 13.59 9.59 -12.29
C MET A 98 14.22 9.19 -10.95
N GLY A 99 13.41 9.10 -9.89
CA GLY A 99 13.87 8.63 -8.58
C GLY A 99 14.38 7.20 -8.69
N ARG A 100 15.70 7.01 -8.59
CA ARG A 100 16.37 5.70 -8.63
C ARG A 100 16.67 5.21 -7.22
N ARG A 101 16.34 3.95 -6.95
CA ARG A 101 16.78 3.22 -5.75
C ARG A 101 17.41 1.91 -6.15
N GLU A 102 18.55 1.60 -5.59
CA GLU A 102 19.31 0.39 -5.89
C GLU A 102 19.18 -0.62 -4.75
N LEU A 103 18.91 -1.86 -5.12
CA LEU A 103 18.88 -3.04 -4.27
C LEU A 103 20.01 -3.95 -4.71
N LYS A 104 21.13 -3.85 -4.01
CA LYS A 104 22.30 -4.65 -4.30
C LYS A 104 22.23 -5.98 -3.56
N ILE A 105 22.27 -7.09 -4.30
CA ILE A 105 22.41 -8.43 -3.75
C ILE A 105 23.89 -8.72 -3.58
N LEU A 106 24.24 -9.19 -2.39
CA LEU A 106 25.60 -9.41 -1.95
C LEU A 106 25.75 -10.81 -1.36
N PHE A 107 27.00 -11.25 -1.32
CA PHE A 107 27.40 -12.47 -0.64
C PHE A 107 28.46 -12.13 0.41
N PRO A 108 28.42 -12.71 1.62
CA PRO A 108 29.40 -12.39 2.65
C PRO A 108 30.77 -12.97 2.29
N TYR A 109 31.83 -12.31 2.73
CA TYR A 109 33.17 -12.88 2.70
C TYR A 109 33.45 -13.66 3.98
N HIS A 110 34.00 -14.87 3.85
CA HIS A 110 34.44 -15.67 4.99
C HIS A 110 35.89 -16.11 4.81
N SER A 111 36.67 -16.01 5.88
CA SER A 111 38.07 -16.44 5.90
C SER A 111 38.43 -17.01 7.26
N PHE A 112 39.30 -18.01 7.29
CA PHE A 112 39.83 -18.56 8.55
C PHE A 112 40.94 -17.66 9.11
N ASN A 113 41.08 -17.67 10.44
CA ASN A 113 42.19 -17.00 11.11
C ASN A 113 43.49 -17.75 10.80
N GLY A 114 44.47 -17.06 10.19
CA GLY A 114 45.77 -17.63 9.81
C GLY A 114 46.06 -17.67 8.30
N ASP A 115 45.15 -17.22 7.44
CA ASP A 115 45.42 -17.06 6.00
C ASP A 115 46.30 -15.82 5.75
N GLU A 116 47.57 -16.03 5.39
CA GLU A 116 48.54 -14.96 5.10
C GLU A 116 48.07 -14.03 3.96
N PHE A 117 47.23 -14.52 3.04
CA PHE A 117 46.71 -13.76 1.90
C PHE A 117 45.28 -13.25 2.12
N LYS A 118 44.75 -13.33 3.35
CA LYS A 118 43.36 -12.97 3.69
C LYS A 118 42.93 -11.62 3.11
N VAL A 119 43.72 -10.56 3.34
CA VAL A 119 43.38 -9.19 2.94
C VAL A 119 43.32 -9.06 1.41
N GLN A 120 44.22 -9.75 0.70
CA GLN A 120 44.28 -9.69 -0.76
C GLN A 120 43.10 -10.42 -1.38
N LYS A 121 42.74 -11.59 -0.85
CA LYS A 121 41.55 -12.34 -1.26
C LYS A 121 40.26 -11.60 -0.97
N GLU A 122 40.18 -10.95 0.19
CA GLU A 122 39.03 -10.12 0.58
C GLU A 122 38.84 -8.93 -0.38
N ASN A 123 39.92 -8.18 -0.66
CA ASN A 123 39.86 -7.06 -1.60
C ASN A 123 39.49 -7.51 -3.02
N TYR A 124 40.04 -8.65 -3.47
CA TYR A 124 39.70 -9.21 -4.77
C TYR A 124 38.23 -9.64 -4.84
N PHE A 125 37.72 -10.29 -3.78
CA PHE A 125 36.32 -10.67 -3.68
C PHE A 125 35.38 -9.46 -3.73
N TYR A 126 35.64 -8.41 -2.95
CA TYR A 126 34.79 -7.22 -2.98
C TYR A 126 34.85 -6.50 -4.33
N LYS A 127 36.00 -6.49 -5.00
CA LYS A 127 36.10 -5.99 -6.37
C LYS A 127 35.22 -6.80 -7.34
N GLN A 128 35.17 -8.12 -7.21
CA GLN A 128 34.26 -8.96 -7.99
C GLN A 128 32.78 -8.71 -7.64
N MET A 129 32.46 -8.41 -6.38
CA MET A 129 31.11 -8.03 -5.96
C MET A 129 30.68 -6.63 -6.43
N GLU A 130 31.59 -5.82 -6.96
CA GLU A 130 31.25 -4.58 -7.68
C GLU A 130 30.74 -4.88 -9.09
N GLU A 131 31.17 -5.99 -9.70
CA GLU A 131 30.70 -6.44 -11.00
C GLU A 131 29.30 -7.05 -10.86
N THR A 132 28.30 -6.31 -11.34
CA THR A 132 26.89 -6.64 -11.20
C THR A 132 26.16 -6.55 -12.53
N SER A 133 25.07 -7.29 -12.64
CA SER A 133 24.05 -7.16 -13.68
C SER A 133 22.88 -6.39 -13.09
N ASP A 134 22.59 -5.23 -13.68
CA ASP A 134 21.55 -4.32 -13.22
C ASP A 134 20.24 -4.56 -13.99
N PHE A 135 19.15 -4.61 -13.25
CA PHE A 135 17.80 -4.74 -13.78
C PHE A 135 16.92 -3.62 -13.25
N HIS A 136 16.56 -2.69 -14.14
CA HIS A 136 15.73 -1.54 -13.87
C HIS A 136 14.25 -1.94 -13.89
N LEU A 137 13.63 -2.10 -12.73
CA LEU A 137 12.19 -2.34 -12.61
C LEU A 137 11.46 -1.00 -12.67
N ILE A 138 10.83 -0.73 -13.81
CA ILE A 138 10.17 0.55 -14.06
C ILE A 138 8.72 0.49 -13.62
N PHE A 139 8.40 1.21 -12.54
CA PHE A 139 7.04 1.34 -12.03
C PHE A 139 6.41 2.60 -12.59
N GLN A 140 5.23 2.50 -13.18
CA GLN A 140 4.50 3.64 -13.72
C GLN A 140 3.15 3.81 -13.03
N ASN A 141 2.79 5.06 -12.71
CA ASN A 141 1.45 5.37 -12.24
C ASN A 141 0.50 5.49 -13.44
N LYS A 142 -0.40 4.51 -13.58
CA LYS A 142 -1.50 4.48 -14.56
C LYS A 142 -2.86 4.79 -13.94
N GLY A 143 -2.85 5.34 -12.73
CA GLY A 143 -4.03 5.82 -12.05
C GLY A 143 -4.57 7.12 -12.63
N ARG A 144 -5.65 7.60 -12.03
CA ARG A 144 -6.23 8.92 -12.32
C ARG A 144 -5.72 10.02 -11.41
N GLY A 145 -5.11 9.65 -10.28
CA GLY A 145 -4.51 10.55 -9.31
C GLY A 145 -3.06 10.21 -9.04
N GLU A 146 -2.42 11.10 -8.28
CA GLU A 146 -1.02 11.04 -7.88
C GLU A 146 -0.83 9.96 -6.81
N ALA A 147 0.29 9.25 -6.88
CA ALA A 147 0.74 8.35 -5.84
C ALA A 147 1.70 9.11 -4.94
N ILE A 148 1.35 9.30 -3.68
CA ILE A 148 2.18 10.01 -2.71
C ILE A 148 2.70 9.04 -1.65
N GLU A 149 3.73 9.48 -0.90
CA GLU A 149 4.43 8.64 0.08
C GLU A 149 4.83 7.27 -0.48
N VAL A 150 5.26 7.23 -1.75
CA VAL A 150 5.64 5.97 -2.38
C VAL A 150 6.91 5.47 -1.72
N SER A 151 6.89 4.22 -1.25
CA SER A 151 8.02 3.58 -0.59
C SER A 151 8.15 2.12 -0.96
N LEU A 152 9.38 1.65 -1.09
CA LEU A 152 9.70 0.23 -1.06
C LEU A 152 9.78 -0.20 0.40
N ASP A 153 8.76 -0.88 0.88
CA ASP A 153 8.63 -1.26 2.30
C ASP A 153 9.34 -2.58 2.62
N CYS A 154 9.43 -3.49 1.65
CA CYS A 154 10.07 -4.80 1.80
C CYS A 154 10.79 -5.20 0.50
N ALA A 155 11.98 -5.75 0.67
CA ALA A 155 12.75 -6.41 -0.38
C ALA A 155 13.38 -7.67 0.23
N GLU A 156 13.08 -8.83 -0.33
CA GLU A 156 13.49 -10.12 0.23
C GLU A 156 13.91 -11.07 -0.89
N ILE A 157 14.96 -11.86 -0.65
CA ILE A 157 15.30 -13.01 -1.49
C ILE A 157 14.39 -14.14 -1.04
N LYS A 158 13.41 -14.49 -1.87
CA LYS A 158 12.36 -15.45 -1.51
C LYS A 158 12.88 -16.88 -1.55
N GLU A 159 13.64 -17.20 -2.58
CA GLU A 159 14.15 -18.54 -2.83
C GLU A 159 15.40 -18.47 -3.74
N VAL A 160 16.31 -19.41 -3.51
CA VAL A 160 17.50 -19.69 -4.32
C VAL A 160 17.51 -21.20 -4.54
N ASP A 161 17.17 -21.65 -5.75
CA ASP A 161 16.83 -23.07 -5.98
C ASP A 161 18.00 -24.04 -5.73
N TRP A 162 19.24 -23.59 -5.94
CA TRP A 162 20.43 -24.42 -5.83
C TRP A 162 21.00 -24.48 -4.41
N ASP A 163 20.61 -23.56 -3.52
CA ASP A 163 21.05 -23.53 -2.13
C ASP A 163 19.97 -22.95 -1.19
N GLN A 164 19.27 -23.85 -0.48
CA GLN A 164 18.29 -23.48 0.54
C GLN A 164 18.87 -22.62 1.68
N SER A 165 20.18 -22.70 1.88
CA SER A 165 20.93 -21.95 2.88
C SER A 165 21.91 -20.99 2.20
N SER A 166 21.50 -20.41 1.07
CA SER A 166 22.29 -19.39 0.40
C SER A 166 22.56 -18.26 1.40
N HIS A 167 23.81 -17.83 1.49
CA HIS A 167 24.17 -16.69 2.33
C HIS A 167 23.95 -15.36 1.59
N LEU A 168 23.22 -15.37 0.47
CA LEU A 168 22.89 -14.17 -0.27
C LEU A 168 22.01 -13.26 0.60
N TYR A 169 22.30 -11.97 0.57
CA TYR A 169 21.53 -10.97 1.28
C TYR A 169 21.41 -9.68 0.48
N ILE A 170 20.40 -8.88 0.80
CA ILE A 170 20.21 -7.55 0.21
C ILE A 170 20.98 -6.56 1.08
N GLY A 171 21.96 -5.86 0.48
CA GLY A 171 22.82 -4.91 1.17
C GLY A 171 22.14 -3.57 1.49
N THR A 172 21.02 -3.27 0.83
CA THR A 172 20.26 -2.03 1.03
C THR A 172 19.21 -2.21 2.11
N SER A 173 19.16 -1.30 3.09
CA SER A 173 18.11 -1.29 4.10
C SER A 173 16.79 -0.73 3.56
N VAL A 174 15.69 -1.39 3.92
CA VAL A 174 14.31 -0.94 3.67
C VAL A 174 13.68 -0.46 4.99
N PRO A 175 12.72 0.50 4.98
CA PRO A 175 12.04 1.06 3.81
C PRO A 175 12.84 2.13 3.06
N LEU A 176 12.63 2.24 1.75
CA LEU A 176 13.21 3.30 0.90
C LEU A 176 12.12 4.15 0.27
N SER A 177 12.17 5.47 0.46
CA SER A 177 11.23 6.38 -0.22
C SER A 177 11.54 6.48 -1.72
N LEU A 178 10.51 6.32 -2.55
CA LEU A 178 10.52 6.56 -4.00
C LEU A 178 9.98 7.95 -4.37
N GLY A 179 9.53 8.73 -3.38
CA GLY A 179 8.96 10.06 -3.56
C GLY A 179 7.49 10.03 -3.97
N GLU A 180 7.09 11.03 -4.74
CA GLU A 180 5.76 11.13 -5.34
C GLU A 180 5.86 10.71 -6.81
N ILE A 181 4.82 10.05 -7.32
CA ILE A 181 4.75 9.61 -8.72
C ILE A 181 3.46 10.16 -9.31
N LEU A 182 3.58 11.19 -10.14
CA LEU A 182 2.44 11.81 -10.81
C LEU A 182 1.83 10.85 -11.85
N VAL A 183 0.67 11.21 -12.38
CA VAL A 183 0.01 10.41 -13.42
C VAL A 183 0.92 10.29 -14.64
N ASP A 184 1.08 9.06 -15.13
CA ASP A 184 1.99 8.66 -16.22
C ASP A 184 3.49 8.83 -15.96
N GLU A 185 3.90 9.32 -14.78
CA GLU A 185 5.30 9.29 -14.36
C GLU A 185 5.73 7.90 -13.89
N SER A 186 7.06 7.71 -13.87
CA SER A 186 7.68 6.44 -13.51
C SER A 186 8.71 6.60 -12.40
N ALA A 187 8.91 5.53 -11.63
CA ALA A 187 9.99 5.37 -10.66
C ALA A 187 10.81 4.13 -11.00
N ASP A 188 12.08 4.14 -10.57
CA ASP A 188 13.05 3.09 -10.87
C ASP A 188 13.49 2.38 -9.59
N ILE A 189 13.34 1.05 -9.57
CA ILE A 189 14.02 0.20 -8.59
C ILE A 189 14.99 -0.69 -9.36
N ILE A 190 16.27 -0.48 -9.12
CA ILE A 190 17.35 -1.25 -9.73
C ILE A 190 17.63 -2.44 -8.83
N ILE A 191 17.56 -3.65 -9.37
CA ILE A 191 18.06 -4.86 -8.71
C ILE A 191 19.42 -5.17 -9.32
N SER A 192 20.46 -5.16 -8.49
CA SER A 192 21.84 -5.43 -8.91
C SER A 192 22.26 -6.80 -8.39
N LEU A 193 22.43 -7.75 -9.29
CA LEU A 193 22.83 -9.13 -8.99
C LEU A 193 24.33 -9.31 -9.27
N PRO A 194 25.09 -10.00 -8.40
CA PRO A 194 26.53 -10.17 -8.59
C PRO A 194 26.80 -11.09 -9.79
N ASN A 195 27.80 -10.72 -10.60
CA ASN A 195 28.25 -11.52 -11.74
C ASN A 195 29.17 -12.68 -11.34
N PHE A 196 29.43 -12.85 -10.04
CA PHE A 196 30.15 -14.00 -9.51
C PHE A 196 29.38 -14.63 -8.37
N LEU A 197 29.16 -15.95 -8.45
CA LEU A 197 28.37 -16.70 -7.48
C LEU A 197 28.95 -18.09 -7.21
N PHE A 198 28.72 -18.58 -6.00
CA PHE A 198 28.92 -19.99 -5.68
C PHE A 198 27.72 -20.80 -6.16
N LEU A 199 27.97 -21.75 -7.07
CA LEU A 199 26.96 -22.63 -7.65
C LEU A 199 27.28 -24.09 -7.34
N LYS A 200 26.24 -24.91 -7.28
CA LYS A 200 26.37 -26.35 -7.04
C LYS A 200 26.90 -27.06 -8.29
N GLU A 201 27.89 -27.94 -8.11
CA GLU A 201 28.49 -28.70 -9.19
C GLU A 201 27.44 -29.52 -9.96
N GLY A 202 27.49 -29.45 -11.30
CA GLY A 202 26.60 -30.20 -12.19
C GLY A 202 25.18 -29.63 -12.34
N GLN A 203 24.81 -28.58 -11.61
CA GLN A 203 23.52 -27.91 -11.78
C GLN A 203 23.63 -26.75 -12.79
N ILE A 204 22.86 -26.85 -13.87
CA ILE A 204 22.95 -25.92 -15.02
C ILE A 204 21.82 -24.89 -14.99
N ASN A 205 20.70 -25.23 -14.35
CA ASN A 205 19.56 -24.34 -14.22
C ASN A 205 19.43 -23.87 -12.77
N ASN A 206 19.73 -22.60 -12.55
CA ASN A 206 19.79 -21.97 -11.24
C ASN A 206 18.91 -20.72 -11.27
N HIS A 207 18.06 -20.52 -10.27
CA HIS A 207 17.12 -19.40 -10.21
C HIS A 207 17.15 -18.70 -8.86
N ILE A 208 17.04 -17.37 -8.89
CA ILE A 208 16.81 -16.51 -7.73
C ILE A 208 15.45 -15.85 -7.90
N TRP A 209 14.59 -15.95 -6.89
CA TRP A 209 13.35 -15.19 -6.82
C TRP A 209 13.46 -14.05 -5.80
N ILE A 210 13.15 -12.84 -6.25
CA ILE A 210 13.20 -11.63 -5.41
C ILE A 210 11.80 -11.07 -5.25
N TYR A 211 11.41 -10.86 -4.00
CA TYR A 211 10.10 -10.35 -3.63
C TYR A 211 10.21 -8.90 -3.17
N LEU A 212 9.40 -8.02 -3.77
CA LEU A 212 9.32 -6.60 -3.44
C LEU A 212 7.90 -6.24 -3.01
N THR A 213 7.77 -5.38 -2.01
CA THR A 213 6.50 -4.72 -1.64
C THR A 213 6.67 -3.20 -1.71
N VAL A 214 5.96 -2.57 -2.64
CA VAL A 214 5.89 -1.12 -2.78
C VAL A 214 4.55 -0.64 -2.22
N SER A 215 4.58 0.32 -1.31
CA SER A 215 3.40 0.97 -0.77
C SER A 215 3.26 2.40 -1.26
N TYR A 216 2.04 2.89 -1.34
CA TYR A 216 1.73 4.25 -1.75
C TYR A 216 0.34 4.67 -1.30
N ASP A 217 0.16 5.96 -1.11
CA ASP A 217 -1.09 6.59 -0.71
C ASP A 217 -1.71 7.40 -1.86
N ASP A 218 -3.01 7.69 -1.76
CA ASP A 218 -3.65 8.73 -2.55
C ASP A 218 -3.34 10.12 -1.99
N MET A 219 -3.61 11.17 -2.77
CA MET A 219 -3.35 12.55 -2.37
C MET A 219 -4.02 13.01 -1.06
N PHE A 220 -4.99 12.23 -0.55
CA PHE A 220 -5.68 12.54 0.70
C PHE A 220 -5.13 11.77 1.90
N LEU A 221 -4.13 10.91 1.72
CA LEU A 221 -3.53 10.05 2.75
C LEU A 221 -4.57 9.18 3.47
N ARG A 222 -5.61 8.74 2.74
CA ARG A 222 -6.73 7.97 3.33
C ARG A 222 -6.63 6.48 3.06
N ASN A 223 -6.01 6.10 1.94
CA ASN A 223 -6.02 4.73 1.44
C ASN A 223 -4.63 4.27 1.02
N ARG A 224 -3.88 3.71 1.98
CA ARG A 224 -2.60 3.09 1.69
C ARG A 224 -2.80 1.81 0.88
N ARG A 225 -2.15 1.74 -0.27
CA ARG A 225 -2.18 0.64 -1.23
C ARG A 225 -0.83 -0.04 -1.24
N THR A 226 -0.83 -1.34 -1.55
CA THR A 226 0.38 -2.15 -1.69
C THR A 226 0.43 -2.78 -3.07
N LEU A 227 1.63 -2.89 -3.61
CA LEU A 227 1.98 -3.56 -4.84
C LEU A 227 3.08 -4.58 -4.52
N LYS A 228 2.74 -5.86 -4.64
CA LYS A 228 3.63 -6.98 -4.37
C LYS A 228 4.10 -7.60 -5.68
N ILE A 229 5.41 -7.74 -5.86
CA ILE A 229 6.01 -8.27 -7.08
C ILE A 229 6.99 -9.36 -6.71
N LEU A 230 6.90 -10.49 -7.41
CA LEU A 230 7.90 -11.55 -7.40
C LEU A 230 8.60 -11.56 -8.75
N SER A 231 9.92 -11.42 -8.76
CA SER A 231 10.75 -11.39 -9.97
C SER A 231 11.67 -12.61 -10.00
N ASP A 232 11.79 -13.24 -11.16
CA ASP A 232 12.59 -14.44 -11.41
C ASP A 232 13.83 -14.10 -12.24
N PHE A 233 14.99 -14.51 -11.75
CA PHE A 233 16.29 -14.35 -12.39
C PHE A 233 16.97 -15.70 -12.56
N GLN A 234 17.26 -16.07 -13.81
CA GLN A 234 18.03 -17.25 -14.14
C GLN A 234 19.53 -16.93 -14.08
N ILE A 235 20.29 -17.82 -13.48
CA ILE A 235 21.74 -17.71 -13.28
C ILE A 235 22.43 -18.78 -14.12
N ILE A 236 23.19 -18.34 -15.12
CA ILE A 236 23.86 -19.23 -16.07
C ILE A 236 25.37 -19.20 -15.80
N PRO A 237 25.99 -20.33 -15.43
CA PRO A 237 27.45 -20.39 -15.26
C PRO A 237 28.15 -20.16 -16.61
N ARG A 238 29.14 -19.26 -16.63
CA ARG A 238 29.97 -18.95 -17.81
C ARG A 238 31.34 -19.59 -17.70
N THR A 239 32.15 -19.09 -16.77
CA THR A 239 33.52 -19.53 -16.57
C THR A 239 33.78 -19.83 -15.11
N LYS A 240 34.55 -20.88 -14.83
CA LYS A 240 34.95 -21.20 -13.46
C LYS A 240 36.02 -20.20 -13.01
N ALA A 241 35.74 -19.51 -11.92
CA ALA A 241 36.63 -18.53 -11.32
C ALA A 241 37.38 -19.15 -10.13
N PRO A 242 38.58 -18.65 -9.78
CA PRO A 242 39.24 -19.05 -8.55
C PRO A 242 38.39 -18.63 -7.35
N ALA A 243 37.97 -19.61 -6.54
CA ALA A 243 37.13 -19.34 -5.38
C ALA A 243 37.89 -18.47 -4.35
N PRO A 244 37.28 -17.38 -3.86
CA PRO A 244 37.91 -16.47 -2.90
C PRO A 244 38.13 -17.16 -1.54
N TYR A 245 37.25 -18.11 -1.20
CA TYR A 245 37.32 -18.93 0.00
C TYR A 245 36.50 -20.21 -0.21
N PHE A 246 36.64 -21.17 0.71
CA PHE A 246 35.84 -22.39 0.70
C PHE A 246 34.42 -22.09 1.21
N TYR A 247 33.42 -22.24 0.35
CA TYR A 247 32.02 -22.03 0.72
C TYR A 247 31.41 -23.28 1.39
N LYS A 248 31.15 -24.32 0.60
CA LYS A 248 30.54 -25.59 1.00
C LYS A 248 31.08 -26.71 0.09
N GLU A 249 30.96 -27.95 0.55
CA GLU A 249 31.31 -29.12 -0.27
C GLU A 249 30.36 -29.23 -1.49
N GLY A 250 30.93 -29.49 -2.67
CA GLY A 250 30.17 -29.60 -3.94
C GLY A 250 29.74 -28.26 -4.53
N PHE A 251 30.31 -27.14 -4.07
CA PHE A 251 30.11 -25.81 -4.64
C PHE A 251 31.40 -25.26 -5.23
N GLU A 252 31.27 -24.64 -6.39
CA GLU A 252 32.36 -23.96 -7.08
C GLU A 252 31.97 -22.52 -7.40
N TYR A 253 32.98 -21.68 -7.59
CA TYR A 253 32.80 -20.26 -7.85
C TYR A 253 32.83 -20.00 -9.36
N TYR A 254 31.79 -19.35 -9.87
CA TYR A 254 31.62 -19.08 -11.29
C TYR A 254 31.43 -17.59 -11.53
N GLU A 255 31.98 -17.12 -12.63
CA GLU A 255 31.42 -15.98 -13.34
C GLU A 255 30.09 -16.42 -13.97
N VAL A 256 29.05 -15.63 -13.79
CA VAL A 256 27.68 -15.95 -14.20
C VAL A 256 27.10 -14.86 -15.08
N GLU A 257 26.25 -15.28 -16.02
CA GLU A 257 25.31 -14.39 -16.67
C GLU A 257 23.97 -14.47 -15.95
N VAL A 258 23.37 -13.31 -15.72
CA VAL A 258 22.05 -13.20 -15.10
C VAL A 258 21.04 -12.82 -16.17
N LEU A 259 19.97 -13.60 -16.29
CA LEU A 259 18.86 -13.32 -17.21
C LEU A 259 17.57 -13.09 -16.42
N TYR A 260 16.86 -12.02 -16.74
CA TYR A 260 15.54 -11.77 -16.19
C TYR A 260 14.49 -12.62 -16.93
N MET A 261 13.78 -13.47 -16.19
CA MET A 261 12.80 -14.40 -16.76
C MET A 261 11.38 -13.86 -16.74
N GLY A 262 11.08 -12.93 -15.81
CA GLY A 262 9.77 -12.30 -15.69
C GLY A 262 9.43 -11.90 -14.26
N SER A 263 8.33 -11.17 -14.13
CA SER A 263 7.78 -10.75 -12.84
C SER A 263 6.29 -11.03 -12.79
N GLN A 264 5.82 -11.44 -11.62
CA GLN A 264 4.42 -11.67 -11.32
C GLN A 264 3.95 -10.69 -10.26
N GLN A 265 2.86 -9.99 -10.53
CA GLN A 265 2.17 -9.19 -9.52
C GLN A 265 1.32 -10.11 -8.65
N ILE A 266 1.67 -10.24 -7.39
CA ILE A 266 0.93 -11.04 -6.42
C ILE A 266 -0.24 -10.20 -5.94
N LYS A 267 -1.46 -10.64 -6.23
CA LYS A 267 -2.66 -10.05 -5.65
C LYS A 267 -2.77 -10.58 -4.23
N GLU A 268 -3.04 -9.69 -3.27
CA GLU A 268 -3.59 -10.12 -2.00
C GLU A 268 -4.91 -10.84 -2.29
N ASP A 269 -5.05 -12.05 -1.76
CA ASP A 269 -6.37 -12.65 -1.58
C ASP A 269 -7.15 -11.65 -0.72
N SER A 270 -8.01 -10.88 -1.38
CA SER A 270 -9.07 -10.14 -0.72
C SER A 270 -9.91 -11.15 0.01
N GLY A 271 -9.59 -11.37 1.30
CA GLY A 271 -10.44 -12.09 2.23
C GLY A 271 -11.84 -11.49 2.11
N GLN A 272 -12.75 -12.31 1.59
CA GLN A 272 -14.17 -12.01 1.49
C GLN A 272 -14.77 -11.80 2.88
#